data_AF-A0A7J5VWB7-F1
#
_entry.id   AF-A0A7J5VWB7-F1
#
_cell.length_a   1.000
_cell.length_b   1.000
_cell.length_c   1.000
_cell.angle_alpha   90.00
_cell.angle_beta   90.00
_cell.angle_gamma   90.00
#
_symmetry.space_group_name_H-M   'P 1'
#
loop_
_entity.id
_entity.type
_entity.pdbx_description
1 polymer ?
#
loop_
_entity_poly.entity_id
_entity_poly.type
_entity_poly.pdbx_seq_one_letter_code
_entity_poly.pdbx_strand_id
1 'polypeptide(L)' 'MMDIQSLKLDLISKIMTIDKPALLIEINEILQKETKTDWWDNLPLEVQESILEGLTDIQNGNVLTHDQVMEEARQKYGL' A
#
# COMPACT_ATOMS: atom_id res chain seq x y z
N MET A 1 -19.67 -3.77 -34.52
CA MET A 1 -18.60 -3.42 -33.55
C MET A 1 -19.28 -3.27 -32.21
N MET A 2 -18.86 -3.99 -31.17
CA MET A 2 -19.52 -3.89 -29.86
C MET A 2 -19.23 -2.51 -29.28
N ASP A 3 -20.26 -1.80 -28.84
CA ASP A 3 -20.10 -0.50 -28.22
C ASP A 3 -19.44 -0.66 -26.83
N ILE A 4 -18.35 0.07 -26.60
CA ILE A 4 -17.58 0.02 -25.36
C ILE A 4 -18.45 0.42 -24.16
N GLN A 5 -19.41 1.34 -24.35
CA GLN A 5 -20.33 1.73 -23.26
C GLN A 5 -21.27 0.58 -22.90
N SER A 6 -21.80 -0.10 -23.90
CA SER A 6 -22.61 -1.31 -23.73
C SER A 6 -21.84 -2.42 -22.99
N LEU A 7 -20.55 -2.61 -23.29
CA LEU A 7 -19.70 -3.58 -22.59
C LEU A 7 -19.49 -3.21 -21.11
N LYS A 8 -19.25 -1.94 -20.80
CA LYS A 8 -19.09 -1.47 -19.41
C LYS A 8 -20.34 -1.72 -18.58
N LEU A 9 -21.52 -1.46 -19.14
CA LEU A 9 -22.80 -1.67 -18.46
C LEU A 9 -23.07 -3.16 -18.21
N ASP A 10 -22.75 -4.04 -19.17
CA ASP A 10 -22.87 -5.50 -19.01
C ASP A 10 -21.96 -6.01 -17.87
N LEU A 11 -20.71 -5.54 -17.82
CA LEU A 11 -19.77 -5.93 -16.76
C LEU A 11 -20.23 -5.48 -15.37
N ILE A 12 -20.72 -4.24 -15.23
CA ILE A 12 -21.27 -3.74 -13.96
C ILE A 12 -22.46 -4.61 -13.53
N SER A 13 -23.40 -4.87 -14.44
CA SER A 13 -24.58 -5.69 -14.13
C SER A 13 -24.21 -7.11 -13.71
N LYS A 14 -23.18 -7.70 -14.32
CA LYS A 14 -22.67 -9.03 -13.95
C LYS A 14 -21.99 -9.03 -12.60
N ILE A 15 -21.21 -8.01 -12.27
CA ILE A 15 -20.55 -7.89 -10.96
C ILE A 15 -21.59 -7.75 -9.84
N MET A 16 -22.65 -6.97 -10.06
CA MET A 16 -23.72 -6.75 -9.08
C MET A 16 -24.53 -8.01 -8.75
N THR A 17 -24.50 -9.05 -9.59
CA THR A 17 -25.23 -10.31 -9.38
C THR A 17 -24.36 -11.44 -8.83
N ILE A 18 -23.07 -11.20 -8.56
CA ILE A 18 -22.17 -12.21 -8.00
C ILE A 18 -22.36 -12.29 -6.48
N ASP A 19 -22.83 -13.44 -6.01
CA ASP A 19 -22.95 -13.72 -4.57
C ASP A 19 -21.68 -14.32 -3.95
N LYS A 20 -20.74 -14.80 -4.76
CA LYS A 20 -19.52 -15.50 -4.30
C LYS A 20 -18.38 -14.51 -4.02
N PRO A 21 -17.97 -14.29 -2.75
CA PRO A 21 -16.96 -13.29 -2.42
C PRO A 21 -15.58 -13.56 -3.05
N ALA A 22 -15.19 -14.83 -3.17
CA ALA A 22 -13.91 -15.20 -3.78
C ALA A 22 -13.80 -14.75 -5.24
N LEU A 23 -14.90 -14.78 -6.00
CA LEU A 23 -14.91 -14.33 -7.39
C LEU A 23 -14.82 -12.80 -7.49
N LEU A 24 -15.42 -12.06 -6.55
CA LEU A 24 -15.27 -10.61 -6.46
C LEU A 24 -13.83 -10.19 -6.15
N ILE A 25 -13.14 -10.95 -5.29
CA ILE A 25 -11.73 -10.73 -4.95
C ILE A 25 -10.84 -10.91 -6.20
N GLU A 26 -11.01 -12.00 -6.93
CA GLU A 26 -10.25 -12.25 -8.18
C GLU A 26 -10.49 -11.17 -9.24
N ILE A 27 -11.74 -10.72 -9.42
CA ILE A 27 -12.08 -9.62 -10.33
C ILE A 27 -11.41 -8.33 -9.89
N ASN A 28 -11.45 -8.01 -8.59
CA ASN A 28 -10.78 -6.82 -8.05
C ASN A 28 -9.27 -6.86 -8.32
N GLU A 29 -8.60 -7.98 -8.07
CA GLU A 29 -7.17 -8.13 -8.36
C GLU A 29 -6.83 -7.89 -9.84
N ILE A 30 -7.68 -8.34 -10.76
CA ILE A 30 -7.50 -8.11 -12.20
C ILE A 30 -7.62 -6.63 -12.53
N LEU A 31 -8.62 -5.92 -11.97
CA LEU A 31 -8.82 -4.49 -12.19
C LEU A 31 -7.70 -3.63 -11.56
N GLN A 32 -7.14 -4.08 -10.43
CA GLN A 32 -6.00 -3.44 -9.76
C GLN A 32 -4.68 -3.62 -10.53
N LYS A 33 -4.51 -4.72 -11.28
CA LYS A 33 -3.31 -4.95 -12.11
C LYS A 33 -3.16 -3.96 -13.27
N GLU A 34 -4.26 -3.44 -13.80
CA GLU A 34 -4.28 -2.44 -14.88
C GLU A 34 -4.07 -0.99 -14.36
N THR A 35 -4.25 -0.77 -13.06
CA THR A 35 -4.15 0.54 -12.40
C THR A 35 -2.88 0.67 -11.57
N LYS A 36 -1.77 0.05 -12.01
CA LYS A 36 -0.44 0.18 -11.39
C LYS A 36 0.12 1.61 -11.50
N THR A 37 -0.51 2.55 -10.83
CA THR A 37 0.23 3.51 -10.02
C THR A 37 0.55 2.70 -8.76
N ASP A 38 1.79 2.28 -8.59
CA ASP A 38 2.20 1.55 -7.40
C ASP A 38 1.75 2.37 -6.17
N TRP A 39 1.39 1.73 -5.05
CA TRP A 39 1.07 2.51 -3.84
C TRP A 39 2.24 3.44 -3.48
N TRP A 40 3.46 3.01 -3.83
CA TRP A 40 4.69 3.78 -3.80
C TRP A 40 4.59 5.10 -4.57
N ASP A 41 4.05 5.07 -5.80
CA ASP A 41 3.90 6.23 -6.68
C ASP A 41 2.83 7.22 -6.17
N ASN A 42 1.98 6.78 -5.23
CA ASN A 42 0.95 7.62 -4.59
C ASN A 42 1.42 8.25 -3.26
N LEU A 43 2.62 7.92 -2.77
CA LEU A 43 3.16 8.53 -1.56
C LEU A 43 3.69 9.95 -1.84
N PRO A 44 3.50 10.90 -0.91
CA PRO A 44 4.21 12.18 -0.95
C PRO A 44 5.73 11.95 -1.02
N LEU A 45 6.44 12.85 -1.72
CA LEU A 45 7.89 12.73 -1.91
C LEU A 45 8.62 12.65 -0.57
N GLU A 46 8.23 13.44 0.43
CA GLU A 46 8.88 13.43 1.75
C GLU A 46 8.74 12.07 2.46
N VAL A 47 7.62 11.37 2.23
CA VAL A 47 7.39 10.03 2.80
C VAL A 47 8.26 8.99 2.10
N GLN A 48 8.40 9.08 0.77
CA GLN A 48 9.31 8.21 0.01
C GLN A 48 10.76 8.41 0.45
N GLU A 49 11.19 9.66 0.60
CA GLU A 49 12.54 10.01 1.08
C GLU A 49 12.80 9.46 2.49
N SER A 50 11.86 9.64 3.42
CA SER A 50 12.00 9.11 4.79
C SER A 50 12.10 7.59 4.83
N ILE A 51 11.38 6.87 3.97
CA ILE A 51 11.48 5.40 3.87
C ILE A 51 12.85 4.99 3.32
N LEU A 52 13.36 5.68 2.29
CA LEU A 52 14.69 5.41 1.71
C LEU A 52 15.82 5.70 2.69
N GLU A 53 15.70 6.76 3.47
CA GLU A 53 16.61 7.08 4.58
C GLU A 53 16.61 5.96 5.61
N GLY A 54 15.43 5.51 6.07
CA GLY A 54 15.31 4.40 7.02
C GLY A 54 15.92 3.09 6.52
N LEU A 55 15.80 2.78 5.22
CA LEU A 55 16.46 1.62 4.61
C LEU A 55 17.99 1.76 4.64
N THR A 56 18.50 2.98 4.38
CA THR A 56 19.93 3.29 4.43
C THR A 56 20.45 3.17 5.87
N ASP A 57 19.70 3.64 6.85
CA ASP A 57 20.04 3.51 8.27
C ASP A 57 20.10 2.06 8.73
N ILE A 58 19.15 1.23 8.30
CA ILE A 58 19.18 -0.21 8.57
C ILE A 58 20.45 -0.85 7.98
N GLN A 59 20.80 -0.52 6.73
CA GLN A 59 22.00 -1.06 6.08
C GLN A 59 23.29 -0.62 6.80
N ASN A 60 23.33 0.61 7.28
CA ASN A 60 24.48 1.15 8.01
C ASN A 60 24.52 0.73 9.48
N GLY A 61 23.49 0.03 9.98
CA GLY A 61 23.38 -0.34 11.38
C GLY A 61 23.01 0.81 12.31
N ASN A 62 22.52 1.94 11.75
CA ASN A 62 22.01 3.10 12.47
C ASN A 62 20.60 2.83 13.04
N VAL A 63 20.44 1.72 13.74
CA VAL A 63 19.17 1.29 14.33
C VAL A 63 19.31 1.18 15.83
N LEU A 64 18.28 1.59 16.55
CA LEU A 64 18.19 1.41 17.99
C LEU A 64 17.10 0.39 18.29
N THR A 65 17.41 -0.54 19.17
CA THR A 65 16.39 -1.42 19.76
C THR A 65 15.48 -0.61 20.67
N HIS A 66 14.27 -1.11 20.89
CA HIS A 66 13.32 -0.52 21.82
C HIS A 66 13.95 -0.24 23.20
N ASP A 67 14.73 -1.19 23.73
CA ASP A 67 15.35 -1.05 25.04
C ASP A 67 16.39 0.07 25.09
N GLN A 68 17.18 0.23 24.02
CA GLN A 68 18.13 1.34 23.89
C GLN A 68 17.41 2.69 23.86
N VAL A 69 16.32 2.80 23.08
CA VAL A 69 15.52 4.04 22.99
C VAL A 69 14.91 4.39 24.35
N MET A 70 14.36 3.41 25.07
CA MET A 70 13.75 3.63 26.38
C MET A 70 14.78 4.02 27.44
N GLU A 71 15.97 3.44 27.41
CA GLU A 71 17.05 3.80 28.33
C GLU A 71 17.52 5.23 28.09
N GLU A 72 17.76 5.63 26.83
CA GLU A 72 18.13 7.01 26.49
C GLU A 72 17.04 8.02 26.88
N ALA A 73 15.76 7.68 26.67
CA ALA A 73 14.64 8.54 27.04
C ALA A 73 14.55 8.75 28.56
N ARG A 74 14.75 7.68 29.35
CA ARG A 74 14.80 7.77 30.83
C ARG A 74 15.96 8.62 31.30
N GLN A 75 17.15 8.44 30.73
CA GLN A 75 18.33 9.21 31.10
C GLN A 75 18.20 10.70 30.74
N LYS A 76 17.60 11.02 29.59
CA LYS A 76 17.49 12.39 29.09
C LYS A 76 16.33 13.19 29.69
N TYR A 77 15.22 12.52 30.00
CA TYR A 77 13.98 13.18 30.44
C TYR A 77 13.54 12.78 31.87
N GLY A 78 14.24 11.86 32.53
CA GLY A 78 13.99 11.50 33.93
C GLY A 78 12.68 10.75 34.17
N LEU A 79 12.22 9.98 33.18
CA LEU A 79 11.01 9.13 33.26
C LEU A 79 11.19 7.90 34.15
#